data_AF-M5RXW4-F1
#
_entry.id   AF-M5RXW4-F1
#
_cell.length_a   1.000
_cell.length_b   1.000
_cell.length_c   1.000
_cell.angle_alpha   90.00
_cell.angle_beta   90.00
_cell.angle_gamma   90.00
#
_symmetry.space_group_name_H-M   'P 1'
#
loop_
_entity.id
_entity.type
_entity.pdbx_description
1 polymer ?
#
loop_
_entity_poly.entity_id
_entity_poly.type
_entity_poly.pdbx_seq_one_letter_code
_entity_poly.pdbx_strand_id
1 'polypeptide(L)'
;MKRNKKKGFSLLEVIAAVVILAVVAAATVATVAPMRAKSEEKLSEQEVATLNSMAQTYFLETGAFPRSVNDLVTGGYLSNTTPAEQTRITAIRRNYTYARATGTFTKR
;
A
#
# COMPACT_ATOMS: atom_id res chain seq x y z
N MET A 1 45.38 37.18 -29.25
CA MET A 1 44.21 36.35 -28.84
C MET A 1 44.57 35.54 -27.60
N LYS A 2 43.94 35.80 -26.45
CA LYS A 2 44.17 35.02 -25.21
C LYS A 2 43.39 33.70 -25.30
N ARG A 3 44.10 32.56 -25.23
CA ARG A 3 43.49 31.21 -25.20
C ARG A 3 42.96 30.94 -23.80
N ASN A 4 41.64 30.95 -23.63
CA ASN A 4 41.00 30.49 -22.40
C ASN A 4 41.19 28.97 -22.28
N LYS A 5 41.96 28.51 -21.29
CA LYS A 5 42.07 27.08 -20.97
C LYS A 5 40.73 26.61 -20.41
N LYS A 6 40.02 25.75 -21.14
CA LYS A 6 38.86 25.04 -20.60
C LYS A 6 39.37 24.05 -19.53
N LYS A 7 38.94 24.23 -18.28
CA LYS A 7 39.20 23.24 -17.21
C LYS A 7 38.23 22.08 -17.42
N GLY A 8 38.75 20.93 -17.79
CA GLY A 8 37.99 19.67 -17.83
C GLY A 8 37.90 19.06 -16.42
N PHE A 9 36.89 18.20 -16.22
CA PHE A 9 36.72 17.41 -15.00
C PHE A 9 37.95 16.53 -14.74
N SER A 10 38.40 16.47 -13.49
CA SER A 10 39.46 15.55 -13.07
C SER A 10 38.92 14.15 -12.83
N LEU A 11 39.68 13.12 -13.17
CA LEU A 11 39.35 11.73 -12.82
C LEU A 11 39.15 11.55 -11.31
N LEU A 12 39.91 12.28 -10.50
CA LEU A 12 39.80 12.23 -9.04
C LEU A 12 38.45 12.78 -8.56
N GLU A 13 37.91 13.81 -9.21
CA GLU A 13 36.60 14.37 -8.87
C GLU A 13 35.48 13.38 -9.16
N VAL A 14 35.57 12.64 -10.28
CA VAL A 14 34.58 11.61 -10.62
C VAL A 14 34.65 10.45 -9.63
N ILE A 15 35.85 10.00 -9.25
CA ILE A 15 36.02 8.90 -8.28
C ILE A 15 35.46 9.31 -6.91
N ALA A 16 35.81 10.50 -6.42
CA ALA A 16 35.28 11.03 -5.17
C ALA A 16 33.74 11.14 -5.19
N ALA A 17 33.17 11.61 -6.30
CA ALA A 17 31.71 11.68 -6.46
C ALA A 17 31.05 10.30 -6.44
N VAL A 18 31.59 9.31 -7.15
CA VAL A 18 31.02 7.94 -7.17
C VAL A 18 31.08 7.29 -5.79
N VAL A 19 32.14 7.52 -5.01
CA VAL A 19 32.25 7.03 -3.63
C VAL A 19 31.15 7.63 -2.74
N ILE A 20 30.91 8.94 -2.82
CA ILE A 20 29.83 9.59 -2.07
C ILE A 20 28.48 9.04 -2.49
N LEU A 21 28.23 8.88 -3.80
CA LEU A 21 26.99 8.31 -4.32
C LEU A 21 26.76 6.87 -3.84
N ALA A 22 27.81 6.05 -3.78
CA ALA A 22 27.71 4.67 -3.29
C ALA A 22 27.29 4.62 -1.81
N VAL A 23 27.89 5.46 -0.96
CA VAL A 23 27.54 5.54 0.47
C VAL A 23 26.10 6.02 0.67
N VAL A 24 25.68 7.07 -0.04
CA VAL A 24 24.31 7.60 0.03
C VAL A 24 23.31 6.55 -0.46
N ALA A 25 23.59 5.90 -1.60
CA ALA A 25 22.72 4.84 -2.13
C ALA A 25 22.54 3.69 -1.12
N ALA A 26 23.62 3.19 -0.53
CA ALA A 26 23.54 2.14 0.49
C ALA A 26 22.69 2.56 1.71
N ALA A 27 22.90 3.78 2.23
CA ALA A 27 22.13 4.31 3.35
C ALA A 27 20.63 4.49 3.02
N THR A 28 20.30 4.92 1.80
CA THR A 28 18.89 5.06 1.37
C THR A 28 18.17 3.73 1.28
N VAL A 29 18.81 2.67 0.75
CA VAL A 29 18.20 1.34 0.68
C VAL A 29 17.89 0.81 2.08
N ALA A 30 18.84 0.95 3.01
CA ALA A 30 18.69 0.49 4.40
C ALA A 30 17.52 1.18 5.14
N THR A 31 17.18 2.41 4.79
CA THR A 31 16.09 3.17 5.45
C THR A 31 14.74 3.02 4.76
N VAL A 32 14.70 2.94 3.42
CA VAL A 32 13.45 2.89 2.66
C VAL A 32 12.80 1.49 2.69
N ALA A 33 13.59 0.42 2.63
CA ALA A 33 13.06 -0.95 2.63
C ALA A 33 12.14 -1.26 3.84
N PRO A 34 12.55 -1.04 5.10
CA PRO A 34 11.68 -1.29 6.25
C PRO A 34 10.49 -0.32 6.32
N MET A 35 10.65 0.92 5.83
CA MET A 35 9.57 1.91 5.78
C MET A 35 8.45 1.48 4.84
N ARG A 36 8.79 0.88 3.69
CA ARG A 36 7.82 0.34 2.73
C ARG A 36 7.06 -0.84 3.32
N ALA A 37 7.77 -1.82 3.90
CA ALA A 37 7.16 -2.98 4.54
C ALA A 37 6.17 -2.57 5.65
N LYS A 38 6.58 -1.62 6.51
CA LYS A 38 5.70 -1.08 7.57
C LYS A 38 4.49 -0.33 7.01
N SER A 39 4.65 0.35 5.88
CA SER A 39 3.54 1.05 5.24
C SER A 39 2.54 0.07 4.64
N GLU A 40 3.00 -1.00 4.00
CA GLU A 40 2.14 -2.07 3.46
C GLU A 40 1.37 -2.79 4.58
N GLU A 41 2.01 -3.05 5.71
CA GLU A 41 1.35 -3.61 6.89
C GLU A 41 0.24 -2.69 7.40
N LYS A 42 0.55 -1.41 7.64
CA LYS A 42 -0.44 -0.41 8.07
C LYS A 42 -1.60 -0.22 7.11
N LEU A 43 -1.33 -0.23 5.80
CA LEU A 43 -2.38 -0.18 4.79
C LEU A 43 -3.30 -1.39 4.91
N SER A 44 -2.74 -2.59 5.10
CA SER A 44 -3.55 -3.80 5.28
C SER A 44 -4.38 -3.78 6.56
N GLU A 45 -3.87 -3.21 7.66
CA GLU A 45 -4.61 -2.98 8.91
C GLU A 45 -5.75 -1.98 8.72
N GLN A 46 -5.48 -0.85 8.05
CA GLN A 46 -6.48 0.16 7.74
C GLN A 46 -7.59 -0.38 6.84
N GLU A 47 -7.25 -1.21 5.86
CA GLU A 47 -8.22 -1.89 5.00
C GLU A 47 -9.14 -2.80 5.83
N VAL A 48 -8.60 -3.60 6.75
CA VAL A 48 -9.40 -4.43 7.66
C VAL A 48 -10.32 -3.57 8.53
N ALA A 49 -9.79 -2.50 9.13
CA ALA A 49 -10.58 -1.60 9.96
C ALA A 49 -11.74 -0.96 9.18
N THR A 50 -11.48 -0.55 7.94
CA THR A 50 -12.49 0.01 7.04
C THR A 50 -13.57 -1.03 6.72
N LEU A 51 -13.18 -2.25 6.33
CA LEU A 51 -14.13 -3.33 6.04
C LEU A 51 -14.98 -3.72 7.25
N ASN A 52 -14.37 -3.74 8.45
CA ASN A 52 -15.07 -3.99 9.71
C ASN A 52 -16.08 -2.89 10.02
N SER A 53 -15.71 -1.63 9.82
CA SER A 53 -16.63 -0.50 9.98
C SER A 53 -17.82 -0.64 9.04
N MET A 54 -17.60 -1.00 7.78
CA MET A 54 -18.68 -1.23 6.81
C MET A 54 -19.60 -2.40 7.21
N ALA A 55 -19.05 -3.50 7.71
CA ALA A 55 -19.84 -4.62 8.21
C ALA A 55 -20.65 -4.26 9.46
N GLN A 56 -20.12 -3.40 10.33
CA GLN A 56 -20.85 -2.86 11.47
C GLN A 56 -21.99 -1.94 11.02
N THR A 57 -21.74 -1.04 10.06
CA THR A 57 -22.80 -0.20 9.49
C THR A 57 -23.91 -1.05 8.86
N TYR A 58 -23.55 -2.09 8.11
CA TYR A 58 -24.52 -3.06 7.57
C TYR A 58 -25.36 -3.70 8.69
N PHE A 59 -24.74 -4.09 9.81
CA PHE A 59 -25.46 -4.64 10.97
C PHE A 59 -26.41 -3.62 11.61
N LEU A 60 -25.99 -2.35 11.72
CA LEU A 60 -26.83 -1.29 12.28
C LEU A 60 -28.06 -1.00 11.40
N GLU A 61 -27.95 -1.14 10.09
CA GLU A 61 -29.05 -0.88 9.15
C GLU A 61 -29.97 -2.09 8.96
N THR A 62 -29.42 -3.30 8.90
CA THR A 62 -30.18 -4.51 8.54
C THR A 62 -30.49 -5.42 9.74
N GLY A 63 -29.86 -5.18 10.89
CA GLY A 63 -29.99 -5.99 12.11
C GLY A 63 -29.23 -7.32 12.07
N ALA A 64 -28.46 -7.60 11.01
CA ALA A 64 -27.66 -8.82 10.87
C ALA A 64 -26.31 -8.51 10.21
N PHE A 65 -25.27 -9.27 10.54
CA PHE A 65 -23.99 -9.13 9.85
C PHE A 65 -24.09 -9.63 8.41
N PRO A 66 -23.30 -9.06 7.48
CA PRO A 66 -23.25 -9.59 6.12
C PRO A 66 -22.84 -11.07 6.14
N ARG A 67 -23.32 -11.88 5.20
CA ARG A 67 -22.90 -13.29 5.07
C ARG A 67 -21.61 -13.39 4.26
N SER A 68 -21.36 -12.41 3.40
CA SER A 68 -20.19 -12.34 2.54
C SER A 68 -19.86 -10.91 2.12
N VAL A 69 -18.69 -10.74 1.49
CA VAL A 69 -18.31 -9.48 0.81
C VAL A 69 -19.35 -9.08 -0.24
N ASN A 70 -20.10 -10.02 -0.82
CA ASN A 70 -21.11 -9.71 -1.84
C ASN A 70 -22.31 -8.95 -1.27
N ASP A 71 -22.62 -9.16 0.01
CA ASP A 71 -23.72 -8.45 0.66
C ASP A 71 -23.34 -6.99 0.90
N LEU A 72 -22.04 -6.73 1.17
CA LEU A 72 -21.50 -5.38 1.22
C LEU A 72 -21.51 -4.69 -0.16
N VAL A 73 -21.27 -5.43 -1.24
CA VAL A 73 -21.38 -4.90 -2.61
C VAL A 73 -22.84 -4.60 -2.97
N THR A 74 -23.74 -5.54 -2.69
CA THR A 74 -25.17 -5.43 -3.00
C THR A 74 -25.85 -4.36 -2.16
N GLY A 75 -25.44 -4.20 -0.90
CA GLY A 75 -25.87 -3.14 0.00
C GLY A 75 -25.26 -1.76 -0.31
N GLY A 76 -24.44 -1.64 -1.36
CA GLY A 76 -23.86 -0.35 -1.79
C GLY A 76 -22.70 0.16 -0.94
N TYR A 77 -22.26 -0.59 0.08
CA TYR A 77 -21.09 -0.24 0.88
C TYR A 77 -19.80 -0.36 0.06
N LEU A 78 -19.69 -1.42 -0.77
CA LEU A 78 -18.58 -1.61 -1.70
C LEU A 78 -19.03 -1.33 -3.13
N SER A 79 -18.43 -0.32 -3.76
CA SER A 79 -18.59 -0.07 -5.20
C SER A 79 -17.93 -1.17 -6.03
N ASN A 80 -18.57 -1.57 -7.12
CA ASN A 80 -18.10 -2.59 -8.07
C ASN A 80 -18.23 -2.14 -9.54
N THR A 81 -18.24 -0.83 -9.76
CA THR A 81 -18.54 -0.19 -11.04
C THR A 81 -17.32 -0.11 -11.95
N THR A 82 -16.13 0.03 -11.37
CA THR A 82 -14.88 0.16 -12.13
C THR A 82 -14.06 -1.14 -12.13
N PRO A 83 -13.18 -1.36 -13.14
CA PRO A 83 -12.27 -2.50 -13.14
C PRO A 83 -11.33 -2.54 -11.92
N ALA A 84 -10.94 -1.37 -11.41
CA ALA A 84 -10.10 -1.25 -10.22
C ALA A 84 -10.85 -1.74 -8.96
N GLU A 85 -12.13 -1.39 -8.83
CA GLU A 85 -13.00 -1.85 -7.74
C GLU A 85 -13.22 -3.36 -7.77
N GLN A 86 -13.46 -3.92 -8.96
CA GLN A 86 -13.58 -5.38 -9.15
C GLN A 86 -12.32 -6.12 -8.72
N THR A 87 -11.15 -5.57 -9.08
CA THR A 87 -9.85 -6.10 -8.67
C THR A 87 -9.69 -6.04 -7.15
N ARG A 88 -10.08 -4.92 -6.53
CA ARG A 88 -10.07 -4.75 -5.07
C ARG A 88 -10.99 -5.77 -4.38
N ILE A 89 -12.21 -5.98 -4.87
CA ILE A 89 -13.14 -6.99 -4.29
C ILE A 89 -12.54 -8.39 -4.40
N THR A 90 -11.93 -8.72 -5.53
CA THR A 90 -11.24 -10.00 -5.73
C THR A 90 -10.06 -10.16 -4.77
N ALA A 91 -9.27 -9.10 -4.58
CA ALA A 91 -8.18 -9.07 -3.61
C ALA A 91 -8.68 -9.24 -2.18
N ILE A 92 -9.81 -8.61 -1.83
CA ILE A 92 -10.41 -8.74 -0.48
C ILE A 92 -10.75 -10.21 -0.21
N ARG A 93 -11.43 -10.88 -1.16
CA ARG A 93 -11.81 -12.30 -1.02
C ARG A 93 -10.60 -13.23 -0.93
N ARG A 94 -9.48 -12.86 -1.57
CA ARG A 94 -8.26 -13.68 -1.57
C ARG A 94 -7.45 -13.51 -0.28
N ASN A 95 -7.28 -12.26 0.15
CA ASN A 95 -6.33 -11.88 1.19
C ASN A 95 -6.94 -11.85 2.60
N TYR A 96 -8.27 -11.80 2.73
CA TYR A 96 -8.96 -11.74 4.02
C TYR A 96 -9.91 -12.92 4.22
N THR A 97 -9.98 -13.38 5.47
CA THR A 97 -11.00 -14.29 5.97
C THR A 97 -12.09 -13.48 6.65
N TYR A 98 -13.35 -13.86 6.44
CA TYR A 98 -14.51 -13.17 6.98
C TYR A 98 -15.28 -14.06 7.96
N ALA A 99 -15.48 -13.57 9.19
CA ALA A 99 -16.23 -14.25 10.23
C ALA A 99 -17.67 -13.69 10.31
N ARG A 100 -18.62 -14.43 9.72
CA ARG A 100 -20.05 -14.04 9.67
C ARG A 100 -20.73 -13.88 11.03
N ALA A 101 -20.22 -14.55 12.07
CA ALA A 101 -20.81 -14.50 13.40
C ALA A 101 -20.57 -13.15 14.10
N THR A 102 -19.44 -12.53 13.81
CA THR A 102 -18.95 -11.30 14.45
C THR A 102 -18.86 -10.12 13.48
N GLY A 103 -19.03 -10.35 12.18
CA GLY A 103 -18.88 -9.33 11.16
C GLY A 103 -17.43 -8.93 10.87
N THR A 104 -16.45 -9.70 11.33
CA THR A 104 -15.04 -9.28 11.32
C THR A 104 -14.25 -9.87 10.15
N PHE A 105 -13.51 -9.01 9.47
CA PHE A 105 -12.47 -9.33 8.52
C PHE A 105 -11.13 -9.51 9.25
N THR A 106 -10.37 -10.51 8.85
CA THR A 106 -9.02 -10.78 9.37
C THR A 106 -8.12 -11.16 8.22
N LYS A 107 -6.88 -10.65 8.21
CA LYS A 107 -5.89 -11.01 7.20
C LYS A 107 -5.57 -12.51 7.29
N ARG A 108 -5.44 -13.15 6.14
CA ARG A 108 -4.97 -14.54 6.04
C ARG A 108 -3.48 -14.67 6.31
#